data_AF-A0A4V6D3L0-F1
#
_entry.id   AF-A0A4V6D3L0-F1
#
_cell.length_a   1.000
_cell.length_b   1.000
_cell.length_c   1.000
_cell.angle_alpha   90.00
_cell.angle_beta   90.00
_cell.angle_gamma   90.00
#
_symmetry.space_group_name_H-M   'P 1'
#
loop_
_entity.id
_entity.type
_entity.pdbx_description
1 polymer ?
#
loop_
_entity_poly.entity_id
_entity_poly.type
_entity_poly.pdbx_seq_one_letter_code
_entity_poly.pdbx_strand_id
1 'polypeptide(L)'
;MSEGLMRRRRRLSSPAPLPDDDDLLREIFLRLPPRPSSLPRASLVCKRWGRLVSDPQFLRRFRAFHGLRPHPPLLGFFSGGLEGVADFTPTLDPPDRVDPSRLSLQAPRRGELYNFLGCRHGLALILNLTRLEIILWDPVARDHRRVAVPPSWFNNEDPRSTIRNAALVCDGHHTGRLPLEAFKVILLRSDDVPRDADPKVFGSLYESSTGVWNDLISTSISAPLSMLSPSVLVGNSLCWFLNGCGKRGILVFDLAKRNLAQIDTPVDAHIATDSRFQILRMESGELGFAILSGASMQLWERNASSNGGVRWMLQKTIELDKLLSLRSPIHGPWTVIHGYDEDSHVIFVSVDLEVFMIPLKSLQFKHLFRTDFMTTYHPYTGFYTTGF
;
A
#
# COMPACT_ATOMS: atom_id res chain seq x y z
N MET A 1 43.77 65.81 15.93
CA MET A 1 43.95 65.73 14.47
C MET A 1 44.65 64.43 14.13
N SER A 2 44.14 63.75 13.09
CA SER A 2 44.56 62.49 12.48
C SER A 2 44.02 61.19 13.10
N GLU A 3 42.93 60.72 12.48
CA GLU A 3 42.29 59.41 12.64
C GLU A 3 43.17 58.27 12.09
N GLY A 4 43.35 57.21 12.88
CA GLY A 4 43.95 55.96 12.44
C GLY A 4 42.93 55.05 11.77
N LEU A 5 42.83 55.09 10.43
CA LEU A 5 41.96 54.20 9.66
C LEU A 5 42.57 52.79 9.56
N MET A 6 42.23 51.88 10.49
CA MET A 6 42.50 50.45 10.32
C MET A 6 41.65 49.90 9.17
N ARG A 7 42.27 49.71 8.00
CA ARG A 7 41.71 48.99 6.86
C ARG A 7 41.51 47.51 7.25
N ARG A 8 40.29 47.16 7.64
CA ARG A 8 39.86 45.76 7.85
C ARG A 8 39.99 45.01 6.53
N ARG A 9 41.01 44.16 6.40
CA ARG A 9 41.19 43.25 5.26
C ARG A 9 39.95 42.37 5.17
N ARG A 10 39.06 42.65 4.21
CA ARG A 10 37.96 41.77 3.82
C ARG A 10 38.62 40.46 3.37
N ARG A 11 38.52 39.39 4.17
CA ARG A 11 38.81 38.04 3.71
C ARG A 11 37.86 37.78 2.55
N LEU A 12 38.38 37.74 1.33
CA LEU A 12 37.64 37.16 0.22
C LEU A 12 37.34 35.71 0.61
N SER A 13 36.06 35.39 0.68
CA SER A 13 35.57 34.02 0.74
C SER A 13 36.16 33.26 -0.45
N SER A 14 36.88 32.17 -0.15
CA SER A 14 37.39 31.25 -1.16
C SER A 14 36.24 30.80 -2.08
N PRO A 15 36.45 30.68 -3.40
CA PRO A 15 35.47 30.05 -4.27
C PRO A 15 35.19 28.64 -3.76
N ALA A 16 33.93 28.19 -3.84
CA ALA A 16 33.59 26.80 -3.56
C ALA A 16 34.45 25.90 -4.49
N PRO A 17 35.09 24.84 -3.98
CA PRO A 17 35.86 23.93 -4.82
C PRO A 17 34.93 23.30 -5.87
N LEU A 18 35.45 23.15 -7.10
CA LEU A 18 34.76 22.43 -8.17
C LEU A 18 34.44 21.00 -7.70
N PRO A 19 33.25 20.46 -8.01
CA PRO A 19 32.91 19.08 -7.63
C PRO A 19 33.90 18.10 -8.24
N ASP A 20 34.30 17.10 -7.45
CA ASP A 20 35.20 16.04 -7.90
C ASP A 20 34.55 15.22 -9.04
N ASP A 21 35.33 14.52 -9.86
CA ASP A 21 34.80 13.74 -11.00
C ASP A 21 33.82 12.64 -10.52
N ASP A 22 34.06 12.08 -9.33
CA ASP A 22 33.14 11.12 -8.68
C ASP A 22 31.83 11.77 -8.22
N ASP A 23 31.84 13.04 -7.82
CA ASP A 23 30.62 13.75 -7.41
C ASP A 23 29.73 14.03 -8.63
N LEU A 24 30.33 14.39 -9.76
CA LEU A 24 29.60 14.52 -11.03
C LEU A 24 29.00 13.18 -11.49
N LEU A 25 29.75 12.08 -11.39
CA LEU A 25 29.23 10.74 -11.72
C LEU A 25 28.07 10.33 -10.81
N ARG A 26 28.16 10.59 -9.50
CA ARG A 26 27.05 10.36 -8.56
C ARG A 26 25.81 11.16 -8.97
N GLU A 27 25.97 12.43 -9.32
CA GLU A 27 24.89 13.28 -9.81
C GLU A 27 24.27 12.74 -11.11
N ILE A 28 25.06 12.17 -12.01
CA ILE A 28 24.55 11.51 -13.23
C ILE A 28 23.77 10.25 -12.86
N PHE A 29 24.31 9.37 -12.02
CA PHE A 29 23.64 8.12 -11.63
C PHE A 29 22.35 8.36 -10.84
N LEU A 30 22.28 9.43 -10.04
CA LEU A 30 21.06 9.84 -9.35
C LEU A 30 19.90 10.15 -10.30
N ARG A 31 20.18 10.51 -11.56
CA ARG A 31 19.17 10.83 -12.56
C ARG A 31 18.75 9.63 -13.42
N LEU A 32 19.38 8.46 -13.25
CA LEU A 32 18.96 7.26 -13.94
C LEU A 32 17.51 6.90 -13.57
N PRO A 33 16.73 6.29 -14.49
CA PRO A 33 15.41 5.79 -14.16
C PRO A 33 15.48 4.85 -12.94
N PRO A 34 14.52 4.88 -12.01
CA PRO A 34 14.56 4.04 -10.82
C PRO A 34 14.00 2.65 -11.13
N ARG A 35 14.51 2.02 -12.20
CA ARG A 35 14.15 0.67 -12.59
C ARG A 35 15.09 -0.34 -11.96
N PRO A 36 14.63 -1.56 -11.64
CA PRO A 36 15.47 -2.60 -11.06
C PRO A 36 16.77 -2.86 -11.82
N SER A 37 16.80 -2.72 -13.16
CA SER A 37 18.00 -2.95 -13.96
C SER A 37 18.97 -1.77 -14.06
N SER A 38 18.57 -0.54 -13.69
CA SER A 38 19.34 0.67 -14.00
C SER A 38 20.70 0.75 -13.29
N LEU A 39 20.72 0.59 -11.96
CA LEU A 39 21.97 0.58 -11.19
C LEU A 39 22.84 -0.67 -11.45
N PRO A 40 22.28 -1.90 -11.54
CA PRO A 40 23.07 -3.06 -11.96
C PRO A 40 23.79 -2.83 -13.29
N ARG A 41 23.11 -2.30 -14.30
CA ARG A 41 23.74 -2.04 -15.61
C ARG A 41 24.84 -1.00 -15.52
N ALA A 42 24.66 0.06 -14.74
CA ALA A 42 25.71 1.04 -14.49
C ALA A 42 26.91 0.41 -13.76
N SER A 43 26.68 -0.47 -12.80
CA SER A 43 27.73 -1.14 -12.03
C SER A 43 28.64 -2.02 -12.89
N LEU A 44 28.09 -2.61 -13.95
CA LEU A 44 28.79 -3.52 -14.87
C LEU A 44 29.67 -2.79 -15.89
N VAL A 45 29.56 -1.47 -16.03
CA VAL A 45 30.39 -0.70 -16.98
C VAL A 45 31.86 -0.72 -16.57
N CYS A 46 32.16 -0.45 -15.30
CA CYS A 46 33.51 -0.53 -14.76
C CYS A 46 33.52 -0.61 -13.23
N LYS A 47 34.64 -1.05 -12.65
CA LYS A 47 34.82 -1.16 -11.19
C LYS A 47 34.59 0.17 -10.45
N ARG A 48 34.94 1.31 -11.08
CA ARG A 48 34.73 2.63 -10.49
C ARG A 48 33.24 2.93 -10.34
N TRP A 49 32.46 2.71 -11.39
CA TRP A 49 31.01 2.93 -11.38
C TRP A 49 30.32 1.99 -10.41
N GLY A 50 30.69 0.70 -10.40
CA GLY A 50 30.19 -0.28 -9.43
C GLY A 50 30.38 0.17 -7.99
N ARG A 51 31.57 0.66 -7.62
CA ARG A 51 31.81 1.18 -6.26
C ARG A 51 30.91 2.38 -5.92
N LEU A 52 30.69 3.29 -6.87
CA LEU A 52 29.86 4.48 -6.65
C LEU A 52 28.38 4.11 -6.47
N VAL A 53 27.84 3.22 -7.29
CA VAL A 53 26.41 2.86 -7.22
C VAL A 53 26.08 1.89 -6.10
N SER A 54 27.07 1.13 -5.59
CA SER A 54 26.90 0.24 -4.43
C SER A 54 27.14 0.95 -3.09
N ASP A 55 27.57 2.22 -3.09
CA ASP A 55 27.77 3.01 -1.87
C ASP A 55 26.44 3.20 -1.11
N PRO A 56 26.33 2.79 0.17
CA PRO A 56 25.12 2.98 0.97
C PRO A 56 24.66 4.44 1.09
N GLN A 57 25.58 5.41 1.03
CA GLN A 57 25.20 6.83 1.02
C GLN A 57 24.55 7.21 -0.31
N PHE A 58 25.10 6.76 -1.44
CA PHE A 58 24.52 6.97 -2.76
C PHE A 58 23.14 6.31 -2.87
N LEU A 59 22.98 5.06 -2.43
CA LEU A 59 21.69 4.35 -2.49
C LEU A 59 20.61 5.06 -1.66
N ARG A 60 20.95 5.58 -0.48
CA ARG A 60 20.03 6.41 0.31
C ARG A 60 19.64 7.68 -0.43
N ARG A 61 20.61 8.38 -1.03
CA ARG A 61 20.34 9.58 -1.86
C ARG A 61 19.49 9.25 -3.08
N PHE A 62 19.72 8.13 -3.74
CA PHE A 62 18.94 7.66 -4.90
C PHE A 62 17.48 7.41 -4.50
N ARG A 63 17.26 6.67 -3.41
CA ARG A 63 15.92 6.44 -2.86
C ARG A 63 15.22 7.72 -2.45
N ALA A 64 15.94 8.65 -1.79
CA ALA A 64 15.37 9.95 -1.43
C ALA A 64 15.02 10.80 -2.65
N PHE A 65 15.90 10.84 -3.65
CA PHE A 65 15.70 11.59 -4.90
C PHE A 65 14.49 11.07 -5.70
N HIS A 66 14.32 9.76 -5.79
CA HIS A 66 13.19 9.16 -6.49
C HIS A 66 11.94 9.02 -5.64
N GLY A 67 12.06 8.93 -4.30
CA GLY A 67 10.93 8.90 -3.36
C GLY A 67 10.15 10.20 -3.27
N LEU A 68 10.76 11.32 -3.70
CA LEU A 68 10.04 12.57 -3.94
C LEU A 68 9.13 12.52 -5.18
N ARG A 69 9.27 11.51 -6.05
CA ARG A 69 8.37 11.34 -7.19
C ARG A 69 7.08 10.66 -6.71
N PRO A 70 5.92 11.08 -7.24
CA PRO A 70 4.62 10.63 -6.73
C PRO A 70 4.30 9.15 -6.96
N HIS A 71 5.03 8.43 -7.83
CA HIS A 71 4.68 7.06 -8.20
C HIS A 71 5.92 6.15 -8.23
N PRO A 72 6.24 5.42 -7.15
CA PRO A 72 7.20 4.32 -7.21
C PRO A 72 6.71 3.22 -8.18
N PRO A 73 7.63 2.48 -8.82
CA PRO A 73 7.22 1.43 -9.75
C PRO A 73 6.54 0.28 -9.00
N LEU A 74 5.45 -0.24 -9.57
CA LEU A 74 4.78 -1.45 -9.13
C LEU A 74 5.65 -2.66 -9.53
N LEU A 75 6.38 -3.21 -8.57
CA LEU A 75 7.32 -4.30 -8.82
C LEU A 75 6.61 -5.65 -8.94
N GLY A 76 5.49 -5.78 -8.25
CA GLY A 76 4.73 -7.01 -8.15
C GLY A 76 3.65 -6.92 -7.09
N PHE A 77 3.23 -8.06 -6.59
CA PHE A 77 2.30 -8.16 -5.46
C PHE A 77 2.62 -9.40 -4.64
N PHE A 78 2.21 -9.35 -3.37
CA PHE A 78 2.23 -10.51 -2.50
C PHE A 78 0.86 -11.19 -2.54
N SER A 79 0.84 -12.50 -2.77
CA SER A 79 -0.33 -13.33 -2.52
C SER A 79 -0.23 -13.90 -1.12
N GLY A 80 -1.18 -13.55 -0.25
CA GLY A 80 -1.16 -13.96 1.15
C GLY A 80 -2.54 -14.42 1.62
N GLY A 81 -2.54 -15.34 2.58
CA GLY A 81 -3.71 -15.78 3.33
C GLY A 81 -3.35 -16.02 4.80
N LEU A 82 -4.33 -16.44 5.59
CA LEU A 82 -4.08 -17.04 6.91
C LEU A 82 -3.14 -18.24 6.69
N GLU A 83 -2.08 -18.36 7.50
CA GLU A 83 -1.02 -19.41 7.43
C GLU A 83 0.32 -19.02 6.77
N GLY A 84 0.53 -17.75 6.46
CA GLY A 84 1.86 -17.13 6.63
C GLY A 84 2.91 -17.30 5.53
N VAL A 85 2.58 -17.84 4.36
CA VAL A 85 3.47 -17.74 3.19
C VAL A 85 2.97 -16.60 2.30
N ALA A 86 3.74 -15.52 2.24
CA ALA A 86 3.51 -14.42 1.31
C ALA A 86 4.48 -14.58 0.13
N ASP A 87 3.99 -15.21 -0.94
CA ASP A 87 4.74 -15.37 -2.17
C ASP A 87 4.69 -14.09 -2.99
N PHE A 88 5.86 -13.65 -3.47
CA PHE A 88 5.96 -12.48 -4.31
C PHE A 88 5.85 -12.86 -5.79
N THR A 89 4.92 -12.22 -6.51
CA THR A 89 4.79 -12.38 -7.96
C THR A 89 5.19 -11.08 -8.66
N PRO A 90 6.27 -11.07 -9.48
CA PRO A 90 6.72 -9.88 -10.19
C PRO A 90 5.78 -9.57 -11.36
N THR A 91 5.48 -8.29 -11.56
CA THR A 91 4.64 -7.82 -12.67
C THR A 91 5.45 -7.21 -13.82
N LEU A 92 6.71 -6.85 -13.56
CA LEU A 92 7.61 -6.27 -14.56
C LEU A 92 8.19 -7.31 -15.52
N ASP A 93 8.40 -6.89 -16.76
CA ASP A 93 9.04 -7.71 -17.79
C ASP A 93 10.57 -7.61 -17.72
N PRO A 94 11.31 -8.61 -18.22
CA PRO A 94 12.76 -8.50 -18.36
C PRO A 94 13.14 -7.26 -19.18
N PRO A 95 14.22 -6.54 -18.83
CA PRO A 95 15.22 -6.87 -17.81
C PRO A 95 14.89 -6.39 -16.38
N ASP A 96 13.73 -5.77 -16.17
CA ASP A 96 13.34 -5.12 -14.91
C ASP A 96 12.57 -6.03 -13.96
N ARG A 97 12.39 -7.31 -14.34
CA ARG A 97 11.77 -8.33 -13.50
C ARG A 97 12.64 -8.60 -12.27
N VAL A 98 12.07 -8.40 -11.08
CA VAL A 98 12.72 -8.76 -9.81
C VAL A 98 12.56 -10.26 -9.57
N ASP A 99 13.63 -10.91 -9.11
CA ASP A 99 13.61 -12.31 -8.71
C ASP A 99 12.68 -12.50 -7.48
N PRO A 100 11.62 -13.32 -7.59
CA PRO A 100 10.69 -13.59 -6.49
C PRO A 100 11.38 -13.96 -5.17
N SER A 101 12.41 -14.80 -5.23
CA SER A 101 13.13 -15.30 -4.05
C SER A 101 13.85 -14.21 -3.25
N ARG A 102 14.07 -13.04 -3.87
CA ARG A 102 14.69 -11.90 -3.21
C ARG A 102 13.72 -11.16 -2.29
N LEU A 103 12.44 -11.13 -2.66
CA LEU A 103 11.38 -10.38 -2.00
C LEU A 103 10.34 -11.27 -1.32
N SER A 104 10.34 -12.58 -1.48
CA SER A 104 9.43 -13.48 -0.76
C SER A 104 9.77 -13.55 0.74
N LEU A 105 8.75 -13.62 1.58
CA LEU A 105 8.91 -13.76 3.02
C LEU A 105 9.30 -15.20 3.34
N GLN A 106 10.28 -15.40 4.24
CA GLN A 106 10.56 -16.74 4.76
C GLN A 106 9.37 -17.24 5.58
N ALA A 107 9.12 -18.55 5.49
CA ALA A 107 8.05 -19.19 6.25
C ALA A 107 8.17 -18.85 7.75
N PRO A 108 7.05 -18.63 8.44
CA PRO A 108 7.05 -18.34 9.88
C PRO A 108 7.74 -19.47 10.65
N ARG A 109 8.25 -19.13 11.84
CA ARG A 109 8.76 -20.15 12.77
C ARG A 109 7.63 -21.15 13.05
N ARG A 110 7.99 -22.43 13.23
CA ARG A 110 7.03 -23.52 13.44
C ARG A 110 6.03 -23.16 14.56
N GLY A 111 4.74 -23.09 14.23
CA GLY A 111 3.66 -22.77 15.16
C GLY A 111 3.28 -21.28 15.26
N GLU A 112 3.93 -20.39 14.50
CA GLU A 112 3.53 -18.98 14.43
C GLU A 112 2.52 -18.72 13.31
N LEU A 113 1.45 -17.99 13.65
CA LEU A 113 0.38 -17.61 12.73
C LEU A 113 0.61 -16.18 12.25
N TYR A 114 0.99 -16.05 10.97
CA TYR A 114 1.16 -14.76 10.32
C TYR A 114 -0.06 -14.44 9.47
N ASN A 115 -0.54 -13.21 9.59
CA ASN A 115 -1.55 -12.64 8.72
C ASN A 115 -0.95 -11.46 7.95
N PHE A 116 -0.97 -11.54 6.62
CA PHE A 116 -0.46 -10.47 5.76
C PHE A 116 -1.57 -9.46 5.50
N LEU A 117 -1.35 -8.20 5.88
CA LEU A 117 -2.40 -7.18 5.89
C LEU A 117 -2.34 -6.23 4.70
N GLY A 118 -1.16 -6.04 4.12
CA GLY A 118 -0.98 -5.17 2.96
C GLY A 118 0.43 -4.61 2.83
N CYS A 119 0.62 -3.84 1.77
CA CYS A 119 1.85 -3.14 1.49
C CYS A 119 1.54 -1.64 1.35
N ARG A 120 2.43 -0.78 1.83
CA ARG A 120 2.36 0.67 1.56
C ARG A 120 3.75 1.28 1.66
N HIS A 121 4.06 2.19 0.74
CA HIS A 121 5.32 2.94 0.72
C HIS A 121 6.59 2.06 0.74
N GLY A 122 6.58 0.91 0.06
CA GLY A 122 7.71 -0.03 0.03
C GLY A 122 7.87 -0.92 1.26
N LEU A 123 6.92 -0.89 2.20
CA LEU A 123 6.87 -1.75 3.37
C LEU A 123 5.69 -2.72 3.31
N ALA A 124 5.89 -3.91 3.84
CA ALA A 124 4.85 -4.92 4.06
C ALA A 124 4.44 -4.93 5.54
N LEU A 125 3.15 -5.06 5.80
CA LEU A 125 2.56 -5.12 7.14
C LEU A 125 2.07 -6.54 7.43
N ILE A 126 2.63 -7.14 8.46
CA ILE A 126 2.33 -8.52 8.87
C ILE A 126 1.93 -8.51 10.34
N LEU A 127 0.87 -9.24 10.68
CA LEU A 127 0.46 -9.45 12.06
C LEU A 127 0.84 -10.86 12.50
N ASN A 128 1.65 -10.98 13.54
CA ASN A 128 1.94 -12.23 14.22
C ASN A 128 0.89 -12.43 15.31
N LEU A 129 -0.11 -13.25 15.03
CA LEU A 129 -1.21 -13.54 15.96
C LEU A 129 -0.76 -14.38 17.15
N THR A 130 0.31 -15.17 17.02
CA THR A 130 0.84 -16.00 18.11
C THR A 130 1.55 -15.15 19.16
N ARG A 131 2.30 -14.13 18.73
CA ARG A 131 3.05 -13.24 19.63
C ARG A 131 2.35 -11.93 19.94
N LEU A 132 1.26 -11.61 19.23
CA LEU A 132 0.57 -10.33 19.29
C LEU A 132 1.52 -9.17 18.99
N GLU A 133 2.21 -9.29 17.86
CA GLU A 133 3.17 -8.30 17.37
C GLU A 133 2.82 -7.92 15.93
N ILE A 134 2.93 -6.63 15.60
CA ILE A 134 2.88 -6.13 14.23
C ILE A 134 4.31 -6.02 13.72
N ILE A 135 4.58 -6.65 12.59
CA ILE A 135 5.88 -6.66 11.92
C ILE A 135 5.75 -5.77 10.68
N LEU A 136 6.54 -4.70 10.66
CA LEU A 136 6.77 -3.88 9.48
C LEU A 136 8.04 -4.38 8.82
N TRP A 137 7.91 -4.89 7.60
CA TRP A 137 9.02 -5.51 6.88
C TRP A 137 9.38 -4.69 5.64
N ASP A 138 10.66 -4.42 5.44
CA ASP A 138 11.21 -3.88 4.19
C ASP A 138 11.79 -5.06 3.37
N PRO A 139 11.09 -5.52 2.31
CA PRO A 139 11.56 -6.64 1.50
C PRO A 139 12.89 -6.39 0.80
N VAL A 140 13.18 -5.13 0.44
CA VAL A 140 14.39 -4.75 -0.32
C VAL A 140 15.59 -4.62 0.61
N ALA A 141 15.42 -3.94 1.75
CA ALA A 141 16.48 -3.79 2.75
C ALA A 141 16.69 -5.05 3.61
N ARG A 142 15.72 -5.99 3.58
CA ARG A 142 15.66 -7.16 4.48
C ARG A 142 15.71 -6.79 5.96
N ASP A 143 15.19 -5.61 6.28
CA ASP A 143 15.08 -5.09 7.63
C ASP A 143 13.62 -5.15 8.10
N HIS A 144 13.41 -5.17 9.41
CA HIS A 144 12.07 -5.16 9.97
C HIS A 144 12.02 -4.45 11.32
N ARG A 145 10.87 -3.82 11.58
CA ARG A 145 10.50 -3.28 12.89
C ARG A 145 9.33 -4.08 13.46
N ARG A 146 9.28 -4.17 14.79
CA ARG A 146 8.20 -4.84 15.50
C ARG A 146 7.55 -3.88 16.48
N VAL A 147 6.24 -3.98 16.58
CA VAL A 147 5.41 -3.22 17.51
C VAL A 147 4.55 -4.21 18.27
N ALA A 148 4.68 -4.25 19.59
CA ALA A 148 3.83 -5.09 20.43
C ALA A 148 2.40 -4.54 20.44
N VAL A 149 1.41 -5.43 20.35
CA VAL A 149 0.00 -5.08 20.55
C VAL A 149 -0.28 -5.01 22.06
N PRO A 150 -0.91 -3.93 22.57
CA PRO A 150 -1.15 -3.79 24.00
C PRO A 150 -2.08 -4.88 24.55
N PRO A 151 -1.67 -5.65 25.58
CA PRO A 151 -2.53 -6.68 26.16
C PRO A 151 -3.80 -6.14 26.83
N SER A 152 -3.75 -4.89 27.31
CA SER A 152 -4.87 -4.22 28.00
C SER A 152 -6.10 -3.99 27.12
N TRP A 153 -6.03 -4.28 25.83
CA TRP A 153 -7.14 -4.12 24.90
C TRP A 153 -8.09 -5.30 24.87
N PHE A 154 -7.69 -6.42 25.48
CA PHE A 154 -8.42 -7.68 25.42
C PHE A 154 -9.03 -8.00 26.79
N ASN A 155 -10.34 -8.17 26.83
CA ASN A 155 -11.09 -8.47 28.05
C ASN A 155 -11.10 -9.98 28.34
N ASN A 156 -9.92 -10.61 28.44
CA ASN A 156 -9.70 -12.06 28.62
C ASN A 156 -10.17 -12.97 27.47
N GLU A 157 -10.71 -12.40 26.38
CA GLU A 157 -10.94 -13.12 25.13
C GLU A 157 -9.62 -13.39 24.41
N ASP A 158 -9.59 -14.46 23.60
CA ASP A 158 -8.43 -14.77 22.77
C ASP A 158 -8.14 -13.59 21.82
N PRO A 159 -7.01 -12.88 21.96
CA PRO A 159 -6.70 -11.74 21.10
C PRO A 159 -6.68 -12.11 19.61
N ARG A 160 -6.43 -13.38 19.30
CA ARG A 160 -6.41 -13.91 17.93
C ARG A 160 -7.80 -13.90 17.28
N SER A 161 -8.87 -13.96 18.07
CA SER A 161 -10.25 -13.98 17.57
C SER A 161 -10.89 -12.59 17.55
N THR A 162 -10.21 -11.53 18.01
CA THR A 162 -10.77 -10.17 18.10
C THR A 162 -10.07 -9.16 17.19
N ILE A 163 -8.77 -9.32 16.94
CA ILE A 163 -8.05 -8.49 15.95
C ILE A 163 -8.56 -8.83 14.54
N ARG A 164 -9.00 -7.81 13.80
CA ARG A 164 -9.58 -7.99 12.45
C ARG A 164 -8.63 -7.53 11.35
N ASN A 165 -8.00 -6.37 11.50
CA ASN A 165 -7.20 -5.76 10.44
C ASN A 165 -6.21 -4.72 11.02
N ALA A 166 -5.23 -4.30 10.22
CA ALA A 166 -4.35 -3.19 10.56
C ALA A 166 -3.91 -2.45 9.29
N ALA A 167 -3.49 -1.20 9.44
CA ALA A 167 -2.97 -0.40 8.34
C ALA A 167 -1.70 0.36 8.74
N LEU A 168 -0.82 0.55 7.76
CA LEU A 168 0.44 1.27 7.91
C LEU A 168 0.34 2.64 7.25
N VAL A 169 0.79 3.70 7.89
CA VAL A 169 0.99 5.02 7.25
C VAL A 169 2.41 5.45 7.54
N CYS A 170 3.15 5.88 6.52
CA CYS A 170 4.50 6.41 6.73
C CYS A 170 4.44 7.94 6.73
N ASP A 171 5.04 8.55 7.75
CA ASP A 171 5.16 9.99 7.84
C ASP A 171 6.35 10.43 6.98
N GLY A 172 6.07 10.82 5.74
CA GLY A 172 7.00 11.59 4.92
C GLY A 172 7.56 10.85 3.71
N HIS A 173 6.81 10.90 2.63
CA HIS A 173 7.41 10.88 1.29
C HIS A 173 8.29 12.11 1.01
N HIS A 174 8.25 13.14 1.86
CA HIS A 174 8.88 14.44 1.62
C HIS A 174 10.18 14.68 2.40
N THR A 175 10.54 13.84 3.36
CA THR A 175 11.68 14.10 4.27
C THR A 175 12.93 13.28 3.96
N GLY A 176 12.88 12.38 2.96
CA GLY A 176 14.02 11.52 2.60
C GLY A 176 14.43 10.54 3.72
N ARG A 177 13.62 10.39 4.77
CA ARG A 177 13.82 9.43 5.86
C ARG A 177 13.52 8.02 5.37
N LEU A 178 14.18 7.03 5.98
CA LEU A 178 13.91 5.63 5.65
C LEU A 178 12.48 5.28 6.09
N PRO A 179 11.75 4.43 5.34
CA PRO A 179 10.36 4.08 5.66
C PRO A 179 10.15 3.56 7.10
N LEU A 180 11.18 2.95 7.70
CA LEU A 180 11.15 2.40 9.06
C LEU A 180 11.51 3.40 10.18
N GLU A 181 11.82 4.66 9.86
CA GLU A 181 12.19 5.68 10.86
C GLU A 181 10.98 6.46 11.40
N ALA A 182 9.96 6.67 10.57
CA ALA A 182 8.78 7.46 10.93
C ALA A 182 7.52 6.86 10.29
N PHE A 183 6.81 6.07 11.09
CA PHE A 183 5.57 5.42 10.70
C PHE A 183 4.50 5.48 11.79
N LYS A 184 3.28 5.23 11.36
CA LYS A 184 2.09 5.08 12.18
C LYS A 184 1.39 3.77 11.82
N VAL A 185 0.83 3.10 12.82
CA VAL A 185 0.06 1.87 12.61
C VAL A 185 -1.31 2.02 13.24
N ILE A 186 -2.35 1.65 12.50
CA ILE A 186 -3.72 1.62 13.00
C ILE A 186 -4.08 0.14 13.16
N LEU A 187 -4.41 -0.29 14.37
CA LEU A 187 -4.93 -1.64 14.61
C LEU A 187 -6.44 -1.58 14.83
N LEU A 188 -7.17 -2.49 14.19
CA LEU A 188 -8.61 -2.64 14.34
C LEU A 188 -8.94 -3.96 15.03
N ARG A 189 -9.74 -3.89 16.09
CA ARG A 189 -10.38 -5.03 16.73
C ARG A 189 -11.90 -4.88 16.67
N SER A 190 -12.61 -6.00 16.65
CA SER A 190 -14.04 -6.02 16.88
C SER A 190 -14.36 -7.10 17.89
N ASP A 191 -15.31 -6.83 18.76
CA ASP A 191 -15.79 -7.82 19.71
C ASP A 191 -16.86 -8.69 19.03
N ASP A 192 -16.93 -9.97 19.38
CA ASP A 192 -17.99 -10.85 18.89
C ASP A 192 -19.28 -10.51 19.61
N VAL A 193 -20.20 -9.84 18.90
CA VAL A 193 -21.47 -9.39 19.46
C VAL A 193 -22.57 -10.41 19.16
N PRO A 194 -23.55 -10.63 20.07
CA PRO A 194 -24.76 -11.41 19.77
C PRO A 194 -25.46 -10.93 18.50
N ARG A 195 -26.15 -11.84 17.80
CA ARG A 195 -26.77 -11.61 16.48
C ARG A 195 -27.68 -10.37 16.36
N ASP A 196 -28.20 -9.86 17.48
CA ASP A 196 -29.23 -8.81 17.51
C ASP A 196 -28.70 -7.40 17.86
N ALA A 197 -27.41 -7.24 18.15
CA ALA A 197 -26.80 -5.92 18.41
C ALA A 197 -25.83 -5.53 17.30
N ASP A 198 -25.82 -4.24 16.96
CA ASP A 198 -24.88 -3.71 15.97
C ASP A 198 -23.44 -3.94 16.47
N PRO A 199 -22.58 -4.60 15.68
CA PRO A 199 -21.21 -4.85 16.09
C PRO A 199 -20.48 -3.53 16.36
N LYS A 200 -19.56 -3.55 17.33
CA LYS A 200 -18.67 -2.41 17.59
C LYS A 200 -17.28 -2.75 17.09
N VAL A 201 -16.69 -1.78 16.39
CA VAL A 201 -15.28 -1.81 16.01
C VAL A 201 -14.53 -0.81 16.86
N PHE A 202 -13.35 -1.21 17.30
CA PHE A 202 -12.42 -0.39 18.02
C PHE A 202 -11.16 -0.23 17.19
N GLY A 203 -10.57 0.97 17.25
CA GLY A 203 -9.30 1.27 16.61
C GLY A 203 -8.37 1.99 17.56
N SER A 204 -7.08 1.81 17.37
CA SER A 204 -6.07 2.61 18.03
C SER A 204 -4.88 2.85 17.10
N LEU A 205 -4.24 4.00 17.31
CA LEU A 205 -3.13 4.52 16.53
C LEU A 205 -1.83 4.40 17.33
N TYR A 206 -0.85 3.71 16.78
CA TYR A 206 0.54 3.74 17.22
C TYR A 206 1.30 4.80 16.42
N GLU A 207 2.12 5.60 17.10
CA GLU A 207 3.08 6.50 16.46
C GLU A 207 4.51 6.11 16.83
N SER A 208 5.36 5.87 15.83
CA SER A 208 6.77 5.50 16.06
C SER A 208 7.60 6.58 16.74
N SER A 209 7.20 7.86 16.62
CA SER A 209 7.87 9.00 17.24
C SER A 209 7.76 8.99 18.77
N THR A 210 6.61 8.55 19.29
CA THR A 210 6.33 8.43 20.73
C THR A 210 6.59 7.02 21.24
N GLY A 211 6.48 6.00 20.36
CA GLY A 211 6.59 4.60 20.73
C GLY A 211 5.40 4.08 21.53
N VAL A 212 4.26 4.79 21.48
CA VAL A 212 3.09 4.53 22.32
C VAL A 212 1.83 4.40 21.47
N TRP A 213 0.93 3.52 21.90
CA TRP A 213 -0.42 3.41 21.36
C TRP A 213 -1.36 4.41 22.03
N ASN A 214 -2.18 5.07 21.24
CA ASN A 214 -3.23 5.96 21.73
C ASN A 214 -4.41 5.18 22.34
N ASP A 215 -5.30 5.90 23.02
CA ASP A 215 -6.53 5.34 23.57
C ASP A 215 -7.41 4.71 22.48
N LEU A 216 -8.16 3.68 22.88
CA LEU A 216 -9.11 3.01 22.01
C LEU A 216 -10.28 3.94 21.70
N ILE A 217 -10.50 4.16 20.41
CA ILE A 217 -11.71 4.80 19.90
C ILE A 217 -12.64 3.73 19.34
N SER A 218 -13.94 3.99 19.35
CA SER A 218 -14.94 3.01 18.91
C SER A 218 -16.05 3.63 18.10
N THR A 219 -16.63 2.87 17.18
CA THR A 219 -17.89 3.19 16.51
C THR A 219 -18.72 1.93 16.35
N SER A 220 -20.05 2.08 16.31
CA SER A 220 -20.93 1.02 15.84
C SER A 220 -20.79 0.87 14.34
N ILE A 221 -20.89 -0.38 13.87
CA ILE A 221 -20.84 -0.74 12.46
C ILE A 221 -22.06 -1.59 12.09
N SER A 222 -22.57 -1.42 10.87
CA SER A 222 -23.73 -2.18 10.39
C SER A 222 -23.37 -3.56 9.85
N ALA A 223 -22.09 -3.81 9.56
CA ALA A 223 -21.59 -5.05 9.00
C ALA A 223 -20.16 -5.34 9.48
N PRO A 224 -19.73 -6.62 9.59
CA PRO A 224 -18.39 -6.96 10.05
C PRO A 224 -17.30 -6.51 9.04
N LEU A 225 -16.08 -6.32 9.55
CA LEU A 225 -14.90 -6.05 8.74
C LEU A 225 -14.58 -7.24 7.83
N SER A 226 -14.34 -6.96 6.54
CA SER A 226 -13.76 -7.94 5.63
C SER A 226 -12.32 -8.24 6.05
N MET A 227 -12.07 -9.44 6.57
CA MET A 227 -10.77 -9.89 7.11
C MET A 227 -9.63 -9.83 6.08
N LEU A 228 -9.95 -9.95 4.79
CA LEU A 228 -8.98 -10.13 3.71
C LEU A 228 -8.81 -8.89 2.83
N SER A 229 -9.55 -7.81 3.10
CA SER A 229 -9.46 -6.58 2.29
C SER A 229 -8.47 -5.61 2.92
N PRO A 230 -7.38 -5.23 2.21
CA PRO A 230 -6.46 -4.23 2.72
C PRO A 230 -7.15 -2.86 2.80
N SER A 231 -6.67 -2.01 3.70
CA SER A 231 -7.09 -0.60 3.77
C SER A 231 -6.68 0.17 2.51
N VAL A 232 -7.45 1.21 2.16
CA VAL A 232 -7.06 2.19 1.14
C VAL A 232 -6.91 3.57 1.80
N LEU A 233 -5.81 4.26 1.53
CA LEU A 233 -5.58 5.61 2.02
C LEU A 233 -6.17 6.64 1.04
N VAL A 234 -7.19 7.39 1.47
CA VAL A 234 -7.86 8.44 0.70
C VAL A 234 -7.71 9.76 1.45
N GLY A 235 -6.96 10.70 0.86
CA GLY A 235 -6.57 11.94 1.55
C GLY A 235 -5.84 11.63 2.85
N ASN A 236 -6.42 12.03 3.98
CA ASN A 236 -5.87 11.79 5.32
C ASN A 236 -6.68 10.74 6.11
N SER A 237 -7.39 9.86 5.41
CA SER A 237 -8.27 8.86 6.02
C SER A 237 -8.00 7.47 5.46
N LEU A 238 -7.99 6.47 6.34
CA LEU A 238 -7.91 5.07 5.96
C LEU A 238 -9.31 4.47 5.89
N CYS A 239 -9.57 3.74 4.81
CA CYS A 239 -10.88 3.17 4.51
C CYS A 239 -10.80 1.64 4.45
N TRP A 240 -11.70 0.95 5.14
CA TRP A 240 -11.86 -0.51 5.09
C TRP A 240 -13.28 -0.88 4.69
N PHE A 241 -13.41 -1.98 3.95
CA PHE A 241 -14.70 -2.46 3.50
C PHE A 241 -15.39 -3.32 4.57
N LEU A 242 -16.66 -3.01 4.82
CA LEU A 242 -17.55 -3.76 5.71
C LEU A 242 -18.52 -4.58 4.86
N ASN A 243 -18.57 -5.89 5.10
CA ASN A 243 -19.42 -6.80 4.33
C ASN A 243 -20.02 -7.87 5.23
N GLY A 244 -21.35 -7.91 5.31
CA GLY A 244 -22.12 -8.90 6.05
C GLY A 244 -23.28 -9.46 5.22
N CYS A 245 -24.17 -10.23 5.85
CA CYS A 245 -25.36 -10.82 5.22
C CYS A 245 -26.35 -9.73 4.73
N GLY A 246 -26.07 -9.09 3.59
CA GLY A 246 -26.89 -8.04 2.97
C GLY A 246 -26.57 -6.61 3.40
N LYS A 247 -25.91 -6.41 4.56
CA LYS A 247 -25.44 -5.10 5.03
C LYS A 247 -24.01 -4.83 4.58
N ARG A 248 -23.73 -3.59 4.18
CA ARG A 248 -22.43 -3.13 3.67
C ARG A 248 -22.13 -1.73 4.17
N GLY A 249 -20.86 -1.37 4.19
CA GLY A 249 -20.40 -0.05 4.57
C GLY A 249 -18.91 0.12 4.34
N ILE A 250 -18.43 1.32 4.61
CA ILE A 250 -17.02 1.67 4.58
C ILE A 250 -16.67 2.25 5.95
N LEU A 251 -15.76 1.59 6.66
CA LEU A 251 -15.19 2.12 7.89
C LEU A 251 -14.09 3.11 7.54
N VAL A 252 -14.15 4.31 8.11
CA VAL A 252 -13.20 5.40 7.88
C VAL A 252 -12.53 5.76 9.20
N PHE A 253 -11.20 5.74 9.20
CA PHE A 253 -10.37 6.30 10.27
C PHE A 253 -9.75 7.60 9.78
N ASP A 254 -10.12 8.74 10.36
CA ASP A 254 -9.51 10.04 10.06
C ASP A 254 -8.23 10.22 10.89
N LEU A 255 -7.08 10.35 10.23
CA LEU A 255 -5.79 10.45 10.91
C LEU A 255 -5.61 11.79 11.65
N ALA A 256 -6.26 12.87 11.20
CA ALA A 256 -6.16 14.19 11.81
C ALA A 256 -7.10 14.32 13.01
N LYS A 257 -8.36 13.92 12.83
CA LYS A 257 -9.37 13.98 13.89
C LYS A 257 -9.28 12.82 14.88
N ARG A 258 -8.57 11.74 14.51
CA ARG A 258 -8.44 10.52 15.31
C ARG A 258 -9.79 9.97 15.73
N ASN A 259 -10.68 9.83 14.76
CA ASN A 259 -12.00 9.26 14.97
C ASN A 259 -12.30 8.13 13.98
N LEU A 260 -13.26 7.30 14.35
CA LEU A 260 -13.81 6.25 13.53
C LEU A 260 -15.25 6.61 13.16
N ALA A 261 -15.60 6.42 11.91
CA ALA A 261 -16.96 6.58 11.42
C ALA A 261 -17.26 5.54 10.34
N GLN A 262 -18.54 5.21 10.18
CA GLN A 262 -19.00 4.44 9.03
C GLN A 262 -19.63 5.38 7.99
N ILE A 263 -19.38 5.10 6.72
CA ILE A 263 -20.05 5.70 5.57
C ILE A 263 -20.76 4.59 4.78
N ASP A 264 -21.90 4.92 4.18
CA ASP A 264 -22.64 4.00 3.33
C ASP A 264 -22.01 3.84 1.94
N THR A 265 -22.15 2.64 1.37
CA THR A 265 -21.81 2.35 -0.03
C THR A 265 -22.82 2.98 -1.00
N PRO A 266 -22.54 3.05 -2.32
CA PRO A 266 -23.51 3.55 -3.31
C PRO A 266 -24.85 2.80 -3.24
N VAL A 267 -25.94 3.52 -2.93
CA VAL A 267 -27.29 2.93 -2.77
C VAL A 267 -27.98 2.73 -4.12
N ASP A 268 -27.68 3.58 -5.10
CA ASP A 268 -28.30 3.56 -6.44
C ASP A 268 -27.71 2.48 -7.36
N ALA A 269 -26.69 1.75 -6.92
CA ALA A 269 -26.09 0.68 -7.70
C ALA A 269 -27.01 -0.55 -7.67
N HIS A 270 -27.29 -1.13 -8.84
CA HIS A 270 -27.86 -2.48 -8.89
C HIS A 270 -26.78 -3.48 -8.50
N ILE A 271 -26.98 -4.17 -7.38
CA ILE A 271 -25.96 -5.07 -6.84
C ILE A 271 -26.50 -6.49 -6.80
N ALA A 272 -25.95 -7.34 -7.66
CA ALA A 272 -26.25 -8.77 -7.67
C ALA A 272 -25.62 -9.48 -6.45
N THR A 273 -26.17 -10.64 -6.09
CA THR A 273 -25.74 -11.41 -4.91
C THR A 273 -24.26 -11.84 -4.97
N ASP A 274 -23.71 -12.04 -6.17
CA ASP A 274 -22.34 -12.47 -6.45
C ASP A 274 -21.36 -11.30 -6.68
N SER A 275 -21.82 -10.06 -6.50
CA SER A 275 -20.99 -8.88 -6.76
C SER A 275 -19.76 -8.81 -5.83
N ARG A 276 -18.64 -8.38 -6.42
CA ARG A 276 -17.38 -8.11 -5.71
C ARG A 276 -17.14 -6.62 -5.59
N PHE A 277 -16.48 -6.22 -4.51
CA PHE A 277 -16.33 -4.82 -4.15
C PHE A 277 -14.89 -4.48 -3.84
N GLN A 278 -14.48 -3.26 -4.17
CA GLN A 278 -13.16 -2.73 -3.86
C GLN A 278 -13.26 -1.23 -3.60
N ILE A 279 -12.71 -0.78 -2.47
CA ILE A 279 -12.55 0.66 -2.22
C ILE A 279 -11.41 1.18 -3.09
N LEU A 280 -11.55 2.40 -3.60
CA LEU A 280 -10.57 3.04 -4.47
C LEU A 280 -10.19 4.42 -3.95
N ARG A 281 -8.99 4.87 -4.30
CA ARG A 281 -8.66 6.30 -4.37
C ARG A 281 -8.81 6.72 -5.82
N MET A 282 -9.73 7.64 -6.11
CA MET A 282 -9.92 8.12 -7.47
C MET A 282 -8.78 9.07 -7.87
N GLU A 283 -8.61 9.35 -9.16
CA GLU A 283 -7.57 10.28 -9.65
C GLU A 283 -7.75 11.70 -9.10
N SER A 284 -8.98 12.08 -8.77
CA SER A 284 -9.32 13.31 -8.06
C SER A 284 -8.76 13.37 -6.63
N GLY A 285 -8.30 12.24 -6.09
CA GLY A 285 -7.94 12.06 -4.68
C GLY A 285 -9.13 11.69 -3.79
N GLU A 286 -10.34 11.64 -4.34
CA GLU A 286 -11.57 11.39 -3.61
C GLU A 286 -11.84 9.89 -3.42
N LEU A 287 -12.77 9.59 -2.51
CA LEU A 287 -13.15 8.21 -2.19
C LEU A 287 -13.91 7.58 -3.36
N GLY A 288 -13.41 6.45 -3.84
CA GLY A 288 -14.03 5.67 -4.89
C GLY A 288 -14.48 4.29 -4.43
N PHE A 289 -15.32 3.67 -5.26
CA PHE A 289 -15.84 2.33 -5.01
C PHE A 289 -16.07 1.59 -6.33
N ALA A 290 -15.43 0.43 -6.49
CA ALA A 290 -15.66 -0.48 -7.59
C ALA A 290 -16.68 -1.55 -7.21
N ILE A 291 -17.64 -1.79 -8.11
CA ILE A 291 -18.63 -2.86 -8.03
C ILE A 291 -18.48 -3.72 -9.27
N LEU A 292 -18.05 -4.96 -9.10
CA LEU A 292 -17.93 -5.95 -10.17
C LEU A 292 -19.09 -6.93 -10.06
N SER A 293 -19.93 -6.98 -11.09
CA SER A 293 -21.08 -7.89 -11.17
C SER A 293 -21.04 -8.62 -12.51
N GLY A 294 -20.86 -9.94 -12.48
CA GLY A 294 -20.57 -10.72 -13.69
C GLY A 294 -19.29 -10.19 -14.36
N ALA A 295 -19.42 -9.70 -15.59
CA ALA A 295 -18.32 -9.12 -16.37
C ALA A 295 -18.33 -7.59 -16.43
N SER A 296 -19.28 -6.93 -15.77
CA SER A 296 -19.38 -5.46 -15.77
C SER A 296 -18.83 -4.89 -14.46
N MET A 297 -17.87 -3.98 -14.56
CA MET A 297 -17.28 -3.28 -13.43
C MET A 297 -17.65 -1.80 -13.44
N GLN A 298 -18.41 -1.37 -12.45
CA GLN A 298 -18.80 0.02 -12.25
C GLN A 298 -17.84 0.71 -11.28
N LEU A 299 -17.38 1.91 -11.64
CA LEU A 299 -16.53 2.77 -10.81
C LEU A 299 -17.35 3.97 -10.35
N TRP A 300 -17.51 4.08 -9.04
CA TRP A 300 -18.25 5.15 -8.37
C TRP A 300 -17.28 6.06 -7.63
N GLU A 301 -17.61 7.33 -7.53
CA GLU A 301 -16.84 8.34 -6.80
C GLU A 301 -17.77 9.14 -5.89
N ARG A 302 -17.32 9.40 -4.67
CA ARG A 302 -18.07 10.12 -3.65
C ARG A 302 -17.66 11.58 -3.64
N ASN A 303 -18.46 12.43 -4.28
CA ASN A 303 -18.18 13.87 -4.39
C ASN A 303 -19.30 14.73 -3.80
N ALA A 304 -18.96 15.97 -3.49
CA ALA A 304 -19.95 17.00 -3.18
C ALA A 304 -20.87 17.19 -4.39
N SER A 305 -22.18 17.06 -4.19
CA SER A 305 -23.17 17.37 -5.20
C SER A 305 -23.45 18.87 -5.26
N SER A 306 -23.94 19.33 -6.41
CA SER A 306 -24.29 20.74 -6.65
C SER A 306 -25.34 21.31 -5.69
N ASN A 307 -26.08 20.45 -4.98
CA ASN A 307 -27.05 20.80 -3.94
C ASN A 307 -26.45 20.86 -2.52
N GLY A 308 -25.12 20.80 -2.36
CA GLY A 308 -24.43 20.90 -1.07
C GLY A 308 -24.38 19.61 -0.25
N GLY A 309 -24.97 18.51 -0.74
CA GLY A 309 -24.82 17.17 -0.16
C GLY A 309 -23.53 16.47 -0.61
N VAL A 310 -23.23 15.31 -0.04
CA VAL A 310 -22.18 14.41 -0.57
C VAL A 310 -22.87 13.14 -1.06
N ARG A 311 -22.66 12.77 -2.32
CA ARG A 311 -23.31 11.61 -2.93
C ARG A 311 -22.33 10.79 -3.75
N TRP A 312 -22.66 9.52 -3.92
CA TRP A 312 -21.98 8.65 -4.88
C TRP A 312 -22.45 8.97 -6.30
N MET A 313 -21.52 9.06 -7.24
CA MET A 313 -21.79 9.27 -8.65
C MET A 313 -21.03 8.23 -9.48
N LEU A 314 -21.74 7.58 -10.40
CA LEU A 314 -21.13 6.65 -11.34
C LEU A 314 -20.23 7.42 -12.30
N GLN A 315 -18.94 7.10 -12.31
CA GLN A 315 -17.95 7.74 -13.18
C GLN A 315 -17.77 6.97 -14.47
N LYS A 316 -17.71 5.63 -14.39
CA LYS A 316 -17.35 4.79 -15.52
C LYS A 316 -17.90 3.38 -15.33
N THR A 317 -18.30 2.75 -16.42
CA THR A 317 -18.61 1.31 -16.48
C THR A 317 -17.65 0.65 -17.46
N ILE A 318 -17.05 -0.46 -17.05
CA ILE A 318 -16.07 -1.22 -17.82
C ILE A 318 -16.65 -2.62 -18.05
N GLU A 319 -16.93 -2.93 -19.31
CA GLU A 319 -17.33 -4.28 -19.74
C GLU A 319 -16.06 -5.12 -19.97
N LEU A 320 -15.73 -5.98 -19.02
CA LEU A 320 -14.49 -6.76 -19.02
C LEU A 320 -14.45 -7.79 -20.15
N ASP A 321 -15.58 -8.38 -20.52
CA ASP A 321 -15.71 -9.30 -21.65
C ASP A 321 -15.28 -8.66 -22.97
N LYS A 322 -15.74 -7.41 -23.20
CA LYS A 322 -15.38 -6.61 -24.38
C LYS A 322 -13.94 -6.12 -24.29
N LEU A 323 -13.51 -5.66 -23.11
CA LEU A 323 -12.14 -5.17 -22.90
C LEU A 323 -11.11 -6.27 -23.17
N LEU A 324 -11.35 -7.48 -22.64
CA LEU A 324 -10.44 -8.62 -22.73
C LEU A 324 -10.63 -9.42 -24.03
N SER A 325 -11.60 -9.06 -24.88
CA SER A 325 -11.93 -9.75 -26.13
C SER A 325 -12.14 -11.26 -25.96
N LEU A 326 -12.89 -11.66 -24.92
CA LEU A 326 -13.10 -13.06 -24.57
C LEU A 326 -13.94 -13.77 -25.64
N ARG A 327 -13.47 -14.93 -26.12
CA ARG A 327 -14.05 -15.65 -27.28
C ARG A 327 -15.39 -16.33 -27.00
N SER A 328 -15.88 -16.36 -25.76
CA SER A 328 -17.12 -17.03 -25.39
C SER A 328 -17.95 -16.13 -24.47
N PRO A 329 -19.28 -16.02 -24.68
CA PRO A 329 -20.16 -15.41 -23.69
C PRO A 329 -20.02 -16.22 -22.40
N ILE A 330 -19.49 -15.55 -21.39
CA ILE A 330 -19.12 -16.12 -20.10
C ILE A 330 -20.32 -16.90 -19.51
N HIS A 331 -20.21 -18.23 -19.44
CA HIS A 331 -21.18 -19.06 -18.74
C HIS A 331 -20.86 -19.03 -17.24
N GLY A 332 -21.43 -18.03 -16.55
CA GLY A 332 -21.41 -17.86 -15.08
C GLY A 332 -20.01 -17.64 -14.50
N PRO A 333 -19.46 -16.42 -14.50
CA PRO A 333 -18.05 -16.24 -14.22
C PRO A 333 -17.72 -16.44 -12.75
N TRP A 334 -16.61 -17.11 -12.51
CA TRP A 334 -15.74 -16.73 -11.40
C TRP A 334 -15.01 -15.45 -11.79
N THR A 335 -15.59 -14.29 -11.47
CA THR A 335 -14.90 -12.99 -11.53
C THR A 335 -14.56 -12.51 -10.13
N VAL A 336 -13.32 -12.09 -9.95
CA VAL A 336 -12.78 -11.73 -8.63
C VAL A 336 -11.93 -10.49 -8.74
N ILE A 337 -12.14 -9.54 -7.84
CA ILE A 337 -11.16 -8.49 -7.59
C ILE A 337 -10.18 -9.03 -6.55
N HIS A 338 -8.91 -9.15 -6.92
CA HIS A 338 -7.87 -9.67 -6.04
C HIS A 338 -7.21 -8.55 -5.21
N GLY A 339 -7.08 -7.35 -5.77
CA GLY A 339 -6.45 -6.24 -5.08
C GLY A 339 -6.39 -4.97 -5.93
N TYR A 340 -6.02 -3.88 -5.29
CA TYR A 340 -5.92 -2.56 -5.90
C TYR A 340 -4.73 -1.81 -5.30
N ASP A 341 -3.97 -1.12 -6.15
CA ASP A 341 -2.87 -0.25 -5.75
C ASP A 341 -3.31 1.21 -5.79
N GLU A 342 -3.38 1.86 -4.62
CA GLU A 342 -3.83 3.25 -4.53
C GLU A 342 -2.92 4.26 -5.22
N ASP A 343 -1.62 3.97 -5.35
CA ASP A 343 -0.63 4.87 -5.93
C ASP A 343 -0.60 4.82 -7.46
N SER A 344 -0.61 3.63 -8.06
CA SER A 344 -0.63 3.48 -9.52
C SER A 344 -2.04 3.41 -10.13
N HIS A 345 -3.08 3.37 -9.29
CA HIS A 345 -4.48 3.17 -9.69
C HIS A 345 -4.68 1.93 -10.58
N VAL A 346 -3.96 0.85 -10.25
CA VAL A 346 -4.02 -0.45 -10.94
C VAL A 346 -4.89 -1.40 -10.13
N ILE A 347 -5.80 -2.10 -10.81
CA ILE A 347 -6.62 -3.16 -10.22
C ILE A 347 -6.20 -4.53 -10.78
N PHE A 348 -6.24 -5.55 -9.92
CA PHE A 348 -6.02 -6.93 -10.29
C PHE A 348 -7.35 -7.66 -10.28
N VAL A 349 -7.75 -8.17 -11.45
CA VAL A 349 -9.03 -8.85 -11.64
C VAL A 349 -8.80 -10.18 -12.33
N SER A 350 -9.46 -11.24 -11.88
CA SER A 350 -9.55 -12.47 -12.65
C SER A 350 -10.89 -12.61 -13.35
N VAL A 351 -10.83 -13.18 -14.55
CA VAL A 351 -12.00 -13.59 -15.33
C VAL A 351 -11.72 -14.99 -15.87
N ASP A 352 -12.56 -15.95 -15.51
CA ASP A 352 -12.41 -17.36 -15.92
C ASP A 352 -11.00 -17.91 -15.61
N LEU A 353 -10.56 -17.71 -14.36
CA LEU A 353 -9.25 -18.14 -13.83
C LEU A 353 -8.03 -17.38 -14.40
N GLU A 354 -8.19 -16.53 -15.40
CA GLU A 354 -7.10 -15.73 -15.95
C GLU A 354 -6.97 -14.40 -15.21
N VAL A 355 -5.79 -14.10 -14.68
CA VAL A 355 -5.50 -12.88 -13.90
C VAL A 355 -4.98 -11.78 -14.81
N PHE A 356 -5.62 -10.60 -14.71
CA PHE A 356 -5.27 -9.40 -15.44
C PHE A 356 -4.91 -8.25 -14.49
N MET A 357 -3.86 -7.54 -14.86
CA MET A 357 -3.51 -6.24 -14.29
C MET A 357 -4.09 -5.14 -15.18
N ILE A 358 -4.95 -4.28 -14.63
CA ILE A 358 -5.67 -3.26 -15.39
C ILE A 358 -5.43 -1.88 -14.76
N PRO A 359 -4.64 -1.00 -15.39
CA PRO A 359 -4.59 0.41 -15.02
C PRO A 359 -5.94 1.07 -15.33
N LEU A 360 -6.64 1.61 -14.32
CA LEU A 360 -8.02 2.10 -14.49
C LEU A 360 -8.14 3.30 -15.45
N LYS A 361 -7.06 4.07 -15.60
CA LYS A 361 -6.98 5.23 -16.49
C LYS A 361 -6.94 4.83 -17.96
N SER A 362 -5.90 4.06 -18.34
CA SER A 362 -5.65 3.70 -19.73
C SER A 362 -6.49 2.51 -20.19
N LEU A 363 -6.92 1.65 -19.26
CA LEU A 363 -7.53 0.35 -19.52
C LEU A 363 -6.67 -0.57 -20.39
N GLN A 364 -5.38 -0.27 -20.54
CA GLN A 364 -4.44 -1.16 -21.21
C GLN A 364 -4.06 -2.27 -20.25
N PHE A 365 -4.76 -3.39 -20.37
CA PHE A 365 -4.56 -4.54 -19.49
C PHE A 365 -3.29 -5.31 -19.86
N LYS A 366 -2.77 -6.02 -18.87
CA LYS A 366 -1.71 -7.01 -19.03
C LYS A 366 -2.18 -8.32 -18.43
N HIS A 367 -2.12 -9.39 -19.22
CA HIS A 367 -2.29 -10.75 -18.70
C HIS A 367 -1.07 -11.15 -17.87
N LEU A 368 -1.31 -11.77 -16.71
CA LEU A 368 -0.24 -12.17 -15.81
C LEU A 368 -0.04 -13.69 -15.81
N PHE A 369 -1.06 -14.45 -15.41
CA PHE A 369 -1.05 -15.90 -15.29
C PHE A 369 -2.47 -16.42 -15.06
N ARG A 370 -2.61 -17.75 -15.07
CA ARG A 370 -3.83 -18.47 -14.70
C ARG A 370 -3.76 -18.91 -13.23
N THR A 371 -4.85 -18.76 -12.49
CA THR A 371 -4.99 -19.17 -11.09
C THR A 371 -6.29 -19.91 -10.83
N ASP A 372 -6.22 -20.97 -10.03
CA ASP A 372 -7.39 -21.73 -9.60
C ASP A 372 -7.87 -21.31 -8.19
N PHE A 373 -7.24 -20.29 -7.59
CA PHE A 373 -7.48 -19.88 -6.20
C PHE A 373 -7.95 -18.44 -6.07
N MET A 374 -8.95 -18.23 -5.21
CA MET A 374 -9.36 -16.90 -4.77
C MET A 374 -8.46 -16.42 -3.64
N THR A 375 -7.49 -15.56 -3.96
CA THR A 375 -6.55 -15.00 -2.98
C THR A 375 -6.51 -13.48 -3.09
N THR A 376 -6.28 -12.80 -1.95
CA THR A 376 -6.03 -11.36 -1.96
C THR A 376 -4.61 -11.10 -2.47
N TYR A 377 -4.47 -10.12 -3.36
CA TYR A 377 -3.19 -9.58 -3.77
C TYR A 377 -2.93 -8.27 -3.06
N HIS A 378 -1.72 -8.13 -2.55
CA HIS A 378 -1.23 -6.91 -1.89
C HIS A 378 -0.17 -6.28 -2.80
N PRO A 379 -0.54 -5.32 -3.65
CA PRO A 379 0.38 -4.69 -4.59
C PRO A 379 1.57 -4.06 -3.88
N TYR A 380 2.77 -4.27 -4.40
CA TYR A 380 4.00 -3.79 -3.80
C TYR A 380 4.72 -2.83 -4.74
N THR A 381 4.73 -1.56 -4.35
CA THR A 381 5.48 -0.51 -5.02
C THR A 381 6.75 -0.20 -4.24
N GLY A 382 7.87 0.04 -4.94
CA GLY A 382 9.12 0.35 -4.27
C GLY A 382 10.30 0.52 -5.21
N PHE A 383 11.39 1.10 -4.70
CA PHE A 383 12.62 1.28 -5.47
C PHE A 383 13.60 0.14 -5.21
N TYR A 384 13.69 -0.78 -6.18
CA TYR A 384 14.64 -1.89 -6.10
C TYR A 384 16.06 -1.39 -6.37
N THR A 385 16.92 -1.45 -5.36
CA THR A 385 18.26 -0.84 -5.37
C THR A 385 19.35 -1.77 -4.83
N THR A 386 19.06 -3.06 -4.70
CA THR A 386 19.92 -4.06 -4.04
C THR A 386 20.20 -5.27 -4.94
N GLY A 387 21.31 -5.96 -4.71
CA GLY A 387 21.53 -7.31 -5.25
C GLY A 387 22.24 -7.39 -6.61
N PHE A 388 23.24 -6.53 -6.84
CA PHE A 388 24.12 -6.56 -8.01
C PHE A 388 25.58 -6.37 -7.60
#